data_AF-A0A7W0I1K8-F1
#
_entry.id   AF-A0A7W0I1K8-F1
#
_cell.length_a   1.000
_cell.length_b   1.000
_cell.length_c   1.000
_cell.angle_alpha   90.00
_cell.angle_beta   90.00
_cell.angle_gamma   90.00
#
_symmetry.space_group_name_H-M   'P 1'
#
loop_
_entity.id
_entity.type
_entity.pdbx_description
1 polymer ?
#
loop_
_entity_poly.entity_id
_entity_poly.type
_entity_poly.pdbx_seq_one_letter_code
_entity_poly.pdbx_strand_id
1 'polypeptide(L)'
;MVQVNKIIAKLSTVSFSVIIFASCFLTDITYAETDKGDIRQISSGDCYNLALLKDGTVWAWGDNTYGQLADGTTGNGQFSINYRAKPQRISELTDVTSISAGTNFAIVVKKDGTVWSWGHGHTGQLGNQENMELSPIDLQARWLKYDETKPVQVKNVNDVVAVSAGASHVLALKKDGTVWAWGSNMVGQIGSGDSLTIHSTAVQVSGLSDVIQVAAGINHSLALKKDGTVWAWGLNEDGSLGTGGRDKGSYLPVQVKIKSKVKEIMTLGRGSSAAITEEGSVFQWGPDIFKLNGQNQSFIHSIPELVPTLSDVKTILLSSQMNYADHSIIILKEDGSIWGLGKNNLGQIGNGTYKDVSELTLNSKINSIIQISGNRYYYDGTQTVALDNNGNAWAWGFNQVGQVGPGGWSFDEPIKVGIPSIIKVRLNGEILSFQQYPDIINGTTMVPLRKIYESLGANIRWEGTTQTISATRGNVTVKLSVDSETAFINDEKVLLDQAPLIKNDSTLVPLRFVTESFGGQVIWDENNKLIDLKIP
;
A
#
# COMPACT_ATOMS: atom_id res chain seq x y z
N MET A 1 -52.17 28.20 1.34
CA MET A 1 -52.99 29.42 1.46
C MET A 1 -52.29 30.34 2.45
N VAL A 2 -51.93 31.60 2.25
CA VAL A 2 -52.03 32.66 1.22
C VAL A 2 -50.97 33.69 1.72
N GLN A 3 -49.93 34.05 0.96
CA GLN A 3 -49.84 35.28 0.14
C GLN A 3 -50.23 36.59 0.90
N VAL A 4 -49.64 37.79 0.77
CA VAL A 4 -48.51 38.38 0.03
C VAL A 4 -48.65 39.93 0.17
N ASN A 5 -47.54 40.69 0.02
CA ASN A 5 -47.43 42.10 -0.44
C ASN A 5 -47.82 43.27 0.51
N LYS A 6 -47.27 44.50 0.46
CA LYS A 6 -46.27 45.27 -0.37
C LYS A 6 -45.98 46.58 0.44
N ILE A 7 -44.89 47.35 0.27
CA ILE A 7 -44.71 48.44 -0.73
C ILE A 7 -43.26 48.99 -0.67
N ILE A 8 -42.82 49.46 -1.84
CA ILE A 8 -41.49 49.87 -2.35
C ILE A 8 -41.19 51.38 -2.17
N ALA A 9 -39.88 51.74 -2.15
CA ALA A 9 -39.19 52.99 -2.59
C ALA A 9 -38.29 53.62 -1.48
N LYS A 10 -37.03 54.07 -1.65
CA LYS A 10 -36.23 54.56 -2.79
C LYS A 10 -34.72 54.66 -2.41
N LEU A 11 -33.81 54.22 -3.31
CA LEU A 11 -32.45 54.71 -3.71
C LEU A 11 -31.43 55.17 -2.62
N SER A 12 -30.15 54.76 -2.58
CA SER A 12 -29.16 54.78 -3.68
C SER A 12 -27.83 54.04 -3.34
N THR A 13 -27.30 53.32 -4.33
CA THR A 13 -25.89 52.97 -4.63
C THR A 13 -24.93 52.52 -3.52
N VAL A 14 -24.78 51.18 -3.37
CA VAL A 14 -23.49 50.54 -3.07
C VAL A 14 -23.40 49.28 -3.95
N SER A 15 -22.36 49.21 -4.79
CA SER A 15 -22.08 48.06 -5.65
C SER A 15 -21.80 46.81 -4.82
N PHE A 16 -22.71 45.84 -4.82
CA PHE A 16 -22.43 44.50 -4.33
C PHE A 16 -21.75 43.70 -5.45
N SER A 17 -20.46 43.43 -5.28
CA SER A 17 -19.80 42.34 -5.99
C SER A 17 -20.41 41.03 -5.51
N VAL A 18 -21.33 40.48 -6.29
CA VAL A 18 -21.79 39.10 -6.13
C VAL A 18 -20.65 38.20 -6.57
N ILE A 19 -19.85 37.72 -5.61
CA ILE A 19 -18.96 36.58 -5.83
C ILE A 19 -19.88 35.36 -5.92
N ILE A 20 -20.23 35.00 -7.14
CA ILE A 20 -20.76 33.66 -7.43
C ILE A 20 -19.57 32.73 -7.18
N PHE A 21 -19.56 32.03 -6.04
CA PHE A 21 -18.82 30.78 -5.94
C PHE A 21 -19.51 29.83 -6.91
N ALA A 22 -19.04 29.81 -8.16
CA ALA A 22 -19.21 28.65 -9.00
C ALA A 22 -18.51 27.54 -8.25
N SER A 23 -19.28 26.65 -7.61
CA SER A 23 -18.80 25.34 -7.23
C SER A 23 -18.24 24.73 -8.51
N CYS A 24 -16.92 24.79 -8.66
CA CYS A 24 -16.21 24.02 -9.66
C CYS A 24 -16.50 22.57 -9.28
N PHE A 25 -17.50 21.98 -9.93
CA PHE A 25 -17.58 20.54 -10.01
C PHE A 25 -16.22 20.13 -10.58
N LEU A 26 -15.38 19.50 -9.76
CA LEU A 26 -14.34 18.66 -10.31
C LEU A 26 -15.09 17.70 -11.23
N THR A 27 -14.94 17.89 -12.53
CA THR A 27 -15.26 16.84 -13.49
C THR A 27 -14.46 15.64 -13.06
N ASP A 28 -15.14 14.59 -12.60
CA ASP A 28 -14.55 13.29 -12.35
C ASP A 28 -13.73 12.92 -13.59
N ILE A 29 -12.40 12.91 -13.42
CA ILE A 29 -11.48 12.39 -14.42
C ILE A 29 -11.78 10.90 -14.48
N THR A 30 -12.60 10.51 -15.45
CA THR A 30 -12.91 9.12 -15.75
C THR A 30 -11.65 8.48 -16.32
N TYR A 31 -10.96 7.71 -15.48
CA TYR A 31 -9.92 6.80 -15.94
C TYR A 31 -10.59 5.81 -16.90
N ALA A 32 -9.93 5.54 -18.04
CA ALA A 32 -10.31 4.42 -18.88
C ALA A 32 -10.05 3.13 -18.09
N GLU A 33 -11.03 2.71 -17.31
CA GLU A 33 -11.01 1.43 -16.62
C GLU A 33 -11.08 0.34 -17.66
N THR A 34 -10.00 -0.41 -17.81
CA THR A 34 -10.04 -1.67 -18.51
C THR A 34 -10.20 -2.80 -17.50
N ASP A 35 -11.04 -3.78 -17.79
CA ASP A 35 -11.52 -4.78 -16.84
C ASP A 35 -10.46 -5.74 -16.25
N LYS A 36 -9.23 -5.74 -16.77
CA LYS A 36 -8.09 -6.50 -16.21
C LYS A 36 -7.09 -5.57 -15.55
N GLY A 37 -6.92 -5.73 -14.25
CA GLY A 37 -5.87 -5.09 -13.49
C GLY A 37 -4.57 -5.90 -13.49
N ASP A 38 -3.47 -5.22 -13.18
CA ASP A 38 -2.12 -5.80 -13.19
C ASP A 38 -1.55 -6.01 -11.78
N ILE A 39 -2.36 -5.87 -10.73
CA ILE A 39 -1.91 -6.03 -9.36
C ILE A 39 -1.64 -7.51 -9.08
N ARG A 40 -0.47 -7.77 -8.51
CA ARG A 40 0.01 -9.09 -8.09
C ARG A 40 -0.11 -9.28 -6.58
N GLN A 41 0.14 -8.22 -5.80
CA GLN A 41 0.12 -8.28 -4.35
C GLN A 41 -0.32 -6.92 -3.79
N ILE A 42 -1.04 -6.94 -2.68
CA ILE A 42 -1.37 -5.76 -1.87
C ILE A 42 -0.79 -5.87 -0.46
N SER A 43 -0.57 -4.74 0.20
CA SER A 43 -0.21 -4.69 1.63
C SER A 43 -0.65 -3.37 2.24
N SER A 44 -1.05 -3.37 3.51
CA SER A 44 -1.61 -2.21 4.20
C SER A 44 -0.90 -2.01 5.53
N GLY A 45 -0.48 -0.78 5.79
CA GLY A 45 -0.06 -0.33 7.11
C GLY A 45 -1.23 0.31 7.84
N ASP A 46 -0.96 1.22 8.78
CA ASP A 46 -2.01 1.80 9.64
C ASP A 46 -3.05 2.62 8.87
N CYS A 47 -2.60 3.55 8.04
CA CYS A 47 -3.46 4.43 7.26
C CYS A 47 -2.92 4.61 5.83
N TYR A 48 -2.11 3.68 5.33
CA TYR A 48 -1.57 3.69 3.98
C TYR A 48 -1.53 2.29 3.39
N ASN A 49 -1.40 2.20 2.07
CA ASN A 49 -1.41 0.94 1.34
C ASN A 49 -0.33 0.91 0.28
N LEU A 50 0.01 -0.30 -0.12
CA LEU A 50 0.94 -0.65 -1.18
C LEU A 50 0.27 -1.62 -2.15
N ALA A 51 0.58 -1.46 -3.43
CA ALA A 51 0.27 -2.42 -4.48
C ALA A 51 1.53 -2.72 -5.30
N LEU A 52 1.81 -4.00 -5.50
CA LEU A 52 2.84 -4.52 -6.39
C LEU A 52 2.16 -4.99 -7.67
N LEU A 53 2.60 -4.46 -8.81
CA LEU A 53 2.13 -4.91 -10.12
C LEU A 53 2.96 -6.09 -10.65
N LYS A 54 2.40 -6.82 -11.60
CA LYS A 54 3.04 -7.98 -12.27
C LYS A 54 4.36 -7.61 -12.98
N ASP A 55 4.54 -6.35 -13.33
CA ASP A 55 5.76 -5.82 -13.96
C ASP A 55 6.86 -5.45 -12.95
N GLY A 56 6.62 -5.63 -11.65
CA GLY A 56 7.59 -5.36 -10.59
C GLY A 56 7.62 -3.91 -10.12
N THR A 57 6.65 -3.08 -10.50
CA THR A 57 6.49 -1.71 -9.98
C THR A 57 5.66 -1.68 -8.70
N VAL A 58 5.94 -0.70 -7.84
CA VAL A 58 5.24 -0.51 -6.56
C VAL A 58 4.52 0.82 -6.55
N TRP A 59 3.29 0.81 -6.05
CA TRP A 59 2.42 1.97 -5.89
C TRP A 59 1.99 2.11 -4.44
N ALA A 60 1.85 3.33 -3.95
CA ALA A 60 1.46 3.65 -2.59
C ALA A 60 0.39 4.75 -2.53
N TRP A 61 -0.49 4.70 -1.52
CA TRP A 61 -1.46 5.75 -1.21
C TRP A 61 -1.88 5.72 0.26
N GLY A 62 -2.58 6.76 0.72
CA GLY A 62 -2.97 6.99 2.10
C GLY A 62 -2.01 7.94 2.82
N ASP A 63 -1.74 7.69 4.09
CA ASP A 63 -0.90 8.50 4.96
C ASP A 63 0.58 8.56 4.50
N ASN A 64 1.17 9.74 4.66
CA ASN A 64 2.56 10.07 4.35
C ASN A 64 3.22 10.91 5.47
N THR A 65 2.69 10.82 6.69
CA THR A 65 3.21 11.56 7.85
C THR A 65 4.72 11.35 8.04
N TYR A 66 5.19 10.12 7.86
CA TYR A 66 6.59 9.70 8.02
C TYR A 66 7.27 9.33 6.69
N GLY A 67 6.68 9.69 5.55
CA GLY A 67 7.25 9.34 4.23
C GLY A 67 6.88 7.94 3.73
N GLN A 68 5.82 7.31 4.25
CA GLN A 68 5.38 5.95 3.88
C GLN A 68 5.06 5.77 2.38
N LEU A 69 4.89 6.86 1.64
CA LEU A 69 4.61 6.82 0.20
C LEU A 69 5.87 6.91 -0.68
N ALA A 70 7.05 7.08 -0.09
CA ALA A 70 8.33 7.13 -0.80
C ALA A 70 8.40 8.15 -1.96
N ASP A 71 7.67 9.26 -1.85
CA ASP A 71 7.59 10.30 -2.90
C ASP A 71 8.56 11.47 -2.66
N GLY A 72 9.50 11.33 -1.73
CA GLY A 72 10.43 12.37 -1.33
C GLY A 72 9.84 13.42 -0.38
N THR A 73 8.54 13.35 -0.06
CA THR A 73 7.87 14.32 0.81
C THR A 73 7.54 13.73 2.19
N THR A 74 7.48 14.60 3.20
CA THR A 74 6.83 14.33 4.49
C THR A 74 5.84 15.43 4.77
N GLY A 75 4.90 15.13 5.66
CA GLY A 75 3.85 16.06 6.01
C GLY A 75 4.27 17.43 6.56
N ASN A 76 5.45 17.57 7.19
CA ASN A 76 5.94 18.83 7.80
C ASN A 76 4.89 19.60 8.65
N GLY A 77 3.83 18.93 9.14
CA GLY A 77 2.69 19.56 9.82
C GLY A 77 1.62 20.21 8.93
N GLN A 78 1.72 20.14 7.59
CA GLN A 78 0.73 20.68 6.65
C GLN A 78 -0.21 19.58 6.12
N PHE A 79 -1.43 19.51 6.68
CA PHE A 79 -2.40 18.45 6.41
C PHE A 79 -2.62 18.09 4.92
N SER A 80 -2.58 19.06 3.99
CA SER A 80 -2.81 18.83 2.55
C SER A 80 -1.70 18.08 1.81
N ILE A 81 -0.48 18.04 2.35
CA ILE A 81 0.65 17.28 1.77
C ILE A 81 0.91 15.97 2.51
N ASN A 82 0.21 15.71 3.62
CA ASN A 82 0.43 14.55 4.49
C ASN A 82 -0.14 13.25 3.93
N TYR A 83 -0.96 13.26 2.89
CA TYR A 83 -1.57 12.04 2.36
C TYR A 83 -1.83 12.10 0.86
N ARG A 84 -2.09 10.94 0.25
CA ARG A 84 -2.49 10.80 -1.16
C ARG A 84 -3.70 9.89 -1.23
N ALA A 85 -4.86 10.41 -1.59
CA ALA A 85 -6.06 9.59 -1.76
C ALA A 85 -6.06 8.73 -3.05
N LYS A 86 -5.06 8.94 -3.91
CA LYS A 86 -4.87 8.21 -5.17
C LYS A 86 -3.52 7.49 -5.16
N PRO A 87 -3.45 6.26 -5.67
CA PRO A 87 -2.20 5.53 -5.89
C PRO A 87 -1.15 6.35 -6.65
N GLN A 88 0.06 6.39 -6.10
CA GLN A 88 1.24 6.99 -6.71
C GLN A 88 2.35 5.96 -6.84
N ARG A 89 3.02 5.94 -7.98
CA ARG A 89 4.14 5.03 -8.23
C ARG A 89 5.38 5.48 -7.46
N ILE A 90 6.07 4.53 -6.85
CA ILE A 90 7.40 4.72 -6.25
C ILE A 90 8.44 4.57 -7.36
N SER A 91 8.89 5.69 -7.92
CA SER A 91 9.69 5.72 -9.16
C SER A 91 11.06 5.06 -9.05
N GLU A 92 11.64 5.02 -7.85
CA GLU A 92 12.96 4.45 -7.56
C GLU A 92 12.98 2.92 -7.45
N LEU A 93 11.79 2.28 -7.45
CA LEU A 93 11.64 0.83 -7.34
C LEU A 93 11.23 0.19 -8.68
N THR A 94 12.05 -0.75 -9.13
CA THR A 94 11.76 -1.69 -10.21
C THR A 94 12.13 -3.10 -9.76
N ASP A 95 11.67 -4.10 -10.52
CA ASP A 95 11.99 -5.51 -10.31
C ASP A 95 11.63 -6.03 -8.91
N VAL A 96 10.59 -5.46 -8.29
CA VAL A 96 10.10 -5.90 -6.98
C VAL A 96 9.35 -7.21 -7.12
N THR A 97 9.58 -8.13 -6.19
CA THR A 97 8.95 -9.46 -6.17
C THR A 97 8.05 -9.67 -4.96
N SER A 98 8.27 -8.92 -3.88
CA SER A 98 7.46 -8.97 -2.66
C SER A 98 7.41 -7.61 -1.98
N ILE A 99 6.25 -7.29 -1.38
CA ILE A 99 6.01 -6.09 -0.59
C ILE A 99 5.49 -6.46 0.80
N SER A 100 5.79 -5.64 1.80
CA SER A 100 5.15 -5.70 3.12
C SER A 100 5.08 -4.30 3.72
N ALA A 101 3.91 -3.95 4.25
CA ALA A 101 3.67 -2.72 5.00
C ALA A 101 3.66 -3.01 6.50
N GLY A 102 4.51 -2.31 7.26
CA GLY A 102 4.40 -2.19 8.71
C GLY A 102 3.52 -1.01 9.09
N THR A 103 3.42 -0.71 10.39
CA THR A 103 2.56 0.38 10.94
C THR A 103 2.74 1.70 10.20
N ASN A 104 3.97 2.25 10.18
CA ASN A 104 4.29 3.53 9.53
C ASN A 104 5.54 3.46 8.64
N PHE A 105 5.91 2.27 8.16
CA PHE A 105 7.06 2.06 7.29
C PHE A 105 6.80 0.88 6.37
N ALA A 106 7.46 0.86 5.22
CA ALA A 106 7.27 -0.16 4.20
C ALA A 106 8.60 -0.81 3.82
N ILE A 107 8.50 -2.02 3.29
CA ILE A 107 9.65 -2.82 2.88
C ILE A 107 9.32 -3.68 1.66
N VAL A 108 10.33 -3.87 0.80
CA VAL A 108 10.23 -4.64 -0.43
C VAL A 108 11.43 -5.54 -0.63
N VAL A 109 11.22 -6.60 -1.39
CA VAL A 109 12.26 -7.49 -1.90
C VAL A 109 12.35 -7.31 -3.41
N LYS A 110 13.55 -7.08 -3.93
CA LYS A 110 13.82 -7.06 -5.38
C LYS A 110 14.18 -8.45 -5.89
N LYS A 111 14.10 -8.65 -7.20
CA LYS A 111 14.37 -9.90 -7.90
C LYS A 111 15.79 -10.45 -7.66
N ASP A 112 16.75 -9.56 -7.42
CA ASP A 112 18.13 -9.90 -7.05
C ASP A 112 18.29 -10.39 -5.59
N GLY A 113 17.21 -10.35 -4.79
CA GLY A 113 17.21 -10.73 -3.38
C GLY A 113 17.64 -9.60 -2.43
N THR A 114 17.86 -8.38 -2.93
CA THR A 114 18.09 -7.19 -2.09
C THR A 114 16.79 -6.69 -1.46
N VAL A 115 16.91 -6.06 -0.30
CA VAL A 115 15.79 -5.53 0.47
C VAL A 115 15.89 -4.02 0.58
N TRP A 116 14.76 -3.33 0.40
CA TRP A 116 14.68 -1.88 0.45
C TRP A 116 13.50 -1.45 1.31
N SER A 117 13.66 -0.41 2.12
CA SER A 117 12.63 0.09 3.05
C SER A 117 12.58 1.61 3.10
N TRP A 118 11.48 2.16 3.60
CA TRP A 118 11.27 3.60 3.78
C TRP A 118 10.14 3.87 4.79
N GLY A 119 9.94 5.13 5.15
CA GLY A 119 8.96 5.57 6.14
C GLY A 119 9.59 5.79 7.51
N HIS A 120 8.86 5.50 8.58
CA HIS A 120 9.29 5.73 9.95
C HIS A 120 10.50 4.87 10.35
N GLY A 121 11.55 5.49 10.90
CA GLY A 121 12.83 4.80 11.17
C GLY A 121 13.38 4.86 12.59
N HIS A 122 12.65 5.42 13.56
CA HIS A 122 13.18 5.68 14.91
C HIS A 122 13.51 4.45 15.76
N THR A 123 13.07 3.25 15.37
CA THR A 123 13.37 2.00 16.08
C THR A 123 14.23 1.06 15.25
N GLY A 124 14.98 1.59 14.28
CA GLY A 124 15.89 0.81 13.43
C GLY A 124 15.19 -0.10 12.40
N GLN A 125 13.86 -0.02 12.26
CA GLN A 125 13.07 -0.89 11.38
C GLN A 125 13.42 -0.76 9.89
N LEU A 126 14.08 0.33 9.50
CA LEU A 126 14.58 0.53 8.14
C LEU A 126 15.90 -0.22 7.86
N GLY A 127 16.59 -0.73 8.89
CA GLY A 127 17.74 -1.63 8.71
C GLY A 127 18.93 -1.05 7.90
N ASN A 128 18.98 0.26 7.68
CA ASN A 128 19.91 0.92 6.76
C ASN A 128 21.12 1.57 7.46
N GLN A 129 21.21 1.46 8.79
CA GLN A 129 22.24 2.14 9.58
C GLN A 129 23.46 1.23 9.81
N GLU A 130 24.59 1.80 10.22
CA GLU A 130 25.79 1.01 10.53
C GLU A 130 25.77 0.55 11.98
N ASN A 131 25.52 -0.75 12.20
CA ASN A 131 25.64 -1.50 13.46
C ASN A 131 25.54 -0.66 14.75
N MET A 132 24.39 -0.02 14.96
CA MET A 132 24.10 0.61 16.24
C MET A 132 23.19 -0.33 17.05
N GLU A 133 23.79 -1.05 17.99
CA GLU A 133 23.08 -1.59 19.16
C GLU A 133 22.86 -0.41 20.12
N LEU A 134 21.68 0.22 20.04
CA LEU A 134 21.37 1.39 20.87
C LEU A 134 20.82 0.94 22.22
N SER A 135 21.33 1.54 23.30
CA SER A 135 20.71 1.44 24.62
C SER A 135 19.45 2.33 24.67
N PRO A 136 18.42 1.98 25.47
CA PRO A 136 17.23 2.83 25.63
C PRO A 136 17.52 4.28 26.06
N ILE A 137 18.67 4.55 26.70
CA ILE A 137 19.10 5.90 27.11
C ILE A 137 19.57 6.77 25.93
N ASP A 138 20.06 6.17 24.84
CA ASP A 138 20.48 6.89 23.64
C ASP A 138 19.29 7.40 22.79
N LEU A 139 18.08 6.93 23.09
CA LEU A 139 16.85 7.27 22.36
C LEU A 139 16.34 8.69 22.66
N GLN A 140 16.52 9.21 23.88
CA GLN A 140 16.04 10.54 24.24
C GLN A 140 16.76 11.66 23.49
N ALA A 141 18.03 11.47 23.12
CA ALA A 141 18.82 12.47 22.38
C ALA A 141 18.55 12.46 20.86
N ARG A 142 17.81 11.47 20.35
CA ARG A 142 17.78 11.13 18.91
C ARG A 142 16.39 11.14 18.26
N TRP A 143 15.41 11.81 18.88
CA TRP A 143 14.13 12.20 18.23
C TRP A 143 14.29 13.12 16.99
N LEU A 144 15.51 13.42 16.56
CA LEU A 144 15.82 14.14 15.33
C LEU A 144 15.79 13.19 14.12
N LYS A 145 14.59 12.97 13.59
CA LYS A 145 14.21 12.56 12.22
C LYS A 145 15.12 11.52 11.52
N TYR A 146 14.83 10.23 11.72
CA TYR A 146 15.39 9.09 10.96
C TYR A 146 14.41 8.50 9.94
N ASP A 147 13.39 9.25 9.58
CA ASP A 147 12.43 8.84 8.58
C ASP A 147 13.03 8.97 7.18
N GLU A 148 12.82 7.96 6.34
CA GLU A 148 13.29 7.96 4.96
C GLU A 148 12.10 8.19 4.03
N THR A 149 12.11 9.31 3.30
CA THR A 149 11.05 9.65 2.34
C THR A 149 11.26 9.02 0.97
N LYS A 150 12.31 8.21 0.84
CA LYS A 150 12.71 7.48 -0.36
C LYS A 150 13.21 6.10 0.02
N PRO A 151 13.12 5.09 -0.87
CA PRO A 151 13.61 3.75 -0.58
C PRO A 151 15.12 3.75 -0.31
N VAL A 152 15.51 3.20 0.83
CA VAL A 152 16.90 2.94 1.20
C VAL A 152 17.16 1.45 1.25
N GLN A 153 18.37 1.03 0.91
CA GLN A 153 18.74 -0.38 0.94
C GLN A 153 19.03 -0.83 2.39
N VAL A 154 18.46 -1.97 2.78
CA VAL A 154 18.75 -2.62 4.06
C VAL A 154 20.16 -3.21 4.03
N LYS A 155 20.95 -2.97 5.07
CA LYS A 155 22.33 -3.46 5.18
C LYS A 155 22.37 -4.89 5.72
N ASN A 156 23.42 -5.62 5.36
CA ASN A 156 23.77 -6.94 5.88
C ASN A 156 22.72 -8.05 5.66
N VAL A 157 21.86 -7.92 4.66
CA VAL A 157 20.92 -8.98 4.25
C VAL A 157 20.82 -9.06 2.73
N ASN A 158 20.81 -10.27 2.20
CA ASN A 158 20.69 -10.59 0.77
C ASN A 158 20.00 -11.95 0.60
N ASP A 159 19.75 -12.36 -0.64
CA ASP A 159 19.07 -13.62 -0.97
C ASP A 159 17.72 -13.79 -0.25
N VAL A 160 17.04 -12.67 0.00
CA VAL A 160 15.72 -12.65 0.63
C VAL A 160 14.67 -13.04 -0.40
N VAL A 161 13.68 -13.83 0.03
CA VAL A 161 12.54 -14.27 -0.79
C VAL A 161 11.20 -13.75 -0.28
N ALA A 162 11.11 -13.45 1.01
CA ALA A 162 9.91 -12.91 1.62
C ALA A 162 10.28 -12.03 2.82
N VAL A 163 9.43 -11.04 3.09
CA VAL A 163 9.53 -10.14 4.23
C VAL A 163 8.19 -10.04 4.94
N SER A 164 8.22 -9.85 6.25
CA SER A 164 7.05 -9.52 7.05
C SER A 164 7.40 -8.37 7.99
N ALA A 165 6.75 -7.22 7.79
CA ALA A 165 6.88 -6.05 8.64
C ALA A 165 5.82 -6.10 9.76
N GLY A 166 6.28 -5.96 11.00
CA GLY A 166 5.44 -5.81 12.18
C GLY A 166 5.21 -4.34 12.50
N ALA A 167 4.95 -4.01 13.76
CA ALA A 167 4.76 -2.62 14.16
C ALA A 167 6.06 -1.80 14.12
N SER A 168 7.18 -2.40 14.55
CA SER A 168 8.47 -1.71 14.71
C SER A 168 9.69 -2.59 14.44
N HIS A 169 9.46 -3.77 13.84
CA HIS A 169 10.50 -4.74 13.46
C HIS A 169 10.15 -5.43 12.15
N VAL A 170 11.13 -6.11 11.57
CA VAL A 170 11.00 -6.85 10.31
C VAL A 170 11.54 -8.25 10.49
N LEU A 171 10.88 -9.22 9.85
CA LEU A 171 11.42 -10.55 9.58
C LEU A 171 11.67 -10.70 8.08
N ALA A 172 12.85 -11.19 7.70
CA ALA A 172 13.23 -11.55 6.35
C ALA A 172 13.53 -13.04 6.27
N LEU A 173 12.87 -13.73 5.34
CA LEU A 173 13.13 -15.12 5.01
C LEU A 173 14.09 -15.19 3.83
N LYS A 174 15.23 -15.87 4.01
CA LYS A 174 16.20 -16.11 2.94
C LYS A 174 15.90 -17.40 2.17
N LYS A 175 16.45 -17.50 0.95
CA LYS A 175 16.36 -18.69 0.08
C LYS A 175 16.82 -19.99 0.75
N ASP A 176 17.79 -19.88 1.66
CA ASP A 176 18.37 -21.00 2.41
C ASP A 176 17.49 -21.48 3.59
N GLY A 177 16.32 -20.86 3.81
CA GLY A 177 15.40 -21.20 4.90
C GLY A 177 15.80 -20.61 6.26
N THR A 178 16.81 -19.74 6.32
CA THR A 178 17.14 -18.97 7.52
C THR A 178 16.27 -17.72 7.64
N VAL A 179 16.05 -17.27 8.88
CA VAL A 179 15.32 -16.04 9.18
C VAL A 179 16.27 -15.00 9.74
N TRP A 180 16.13 -13.78 9.25
CA TRP A 180 16.85 -12.60 9.72
C TRP A 180 15.86 -11.57 10.21
N ALA A 181 16.22 -10.80 11.22
CA ALA A 181 15.34 -9.83 11.86
C ALA A 181 16.09 -8.56 12.25
N TRP A 182 15.37 -7.44 12.30
CA TRP A 182 15.88 -6.16 12.79
C TRP A 182 14.74 -5.23 13.20
N GLY A 183 15.09 -4.09 13.78
CA GLY A 183 14.20 -3.11 14.38
C GLY A 183 14.22 -3.17 15.91
N SER A 184 13.08 -2.89 16.52
CA SER A 184 12.93 -2.93 17.98
C SER A 184 13.24 -4.33 18.52
N ASN A 185 13.96 -4.48 19.64
CA ASN A 185 14.06 -5.74 20.41
C ASN A 185 13.71 -5.59 21.91
N MET A 186 12.91 -4.59 22.26
CA MET A 186 12.55 -4.27 23.66
C MET A 186 11.93 -5.43 24.45
N VAL A 187 11.34 -6.41 23.76
CA VAL A 187 10.67 -7.57 24.37
C VAL A 187 11.00 -8.87 23.64
N GLY A 188 12.13 -8.91 22.92
CA GLY A 188 12.64 -10.13 22.30
C GLY A 188 12.13 -10.42 20.90
N GLN A 189 11.38 -9.52 20.25
CA GLN A 189 10.77 -9.75 18.91
C GLN A 189 11.75 -10.04 17.77
N ILE A 190 13.06 -9.83 17.97
CA ILE A 190 14.13 -10.18 17.02
C ILE A 190 14.54 -11.66 17.13
N GLY A 191 14.45 -12.27 18.31
CA GLY A 191 14.72 -13.71 18.47
C GLY A 191 16.22 -14.10 18.40
N SER A 192 17.13 -13.14 18.58
CA SER A 192 18.59 -13.36 18.57
C SER A 192 19.13 -13.93 19.89
N GLY A 193 18.38 -13.81 20.99
CA GLY A 193 18.80 -14.20 22.34
C GLY A 193 19.49 -13.09 23.14
N ASP A 194 19.79 -11.94 22.53
CA ASP A 194 20.24 -10.75 23.26
C ASP A 194 19.06 -10.00 23.92
N SER A 195 19.36 -9.16 24.91
CA SER A 195 18.34 -8.40 25.65
C SER A 195 18.42 -6.89 25.39
N LEU A 196 17.24 -6.26 25.29
CA LEU A 196 16.97 -4.82 25.36
C LEU A 196 17.80 -3.86 24.47
N THR A 197 18.12 -4.26 23.24
CA THR A 197 18.74 -3.36 22.24
C THR A 197 17.80 -3.10 21.06
N ILE A 198 18.05 -2.03 20.31
CA ILE A 198 17.49 -1.88 18.96
C ILE A 198 18.51 -2.43 17.98
N HIS A 199 18.05 -3.22 17.02
CA HIS A 199 18.87 -3.74 15.92
C HIS A 199 18.62 -2.89 14.67
N SER A 200 19.55 -2.01 14.35
CA SER A 200 19.45 -1.15 13.15
C SER A 200 20.00 -1.80 11.86
N THR A 201 20.37 -3.08 11.95
CA THR A 201 20.82 -3.95 10.86
C THR A 201 20.25 -5.34 11.06
N ALA A 202 20.11 -6.11 9.98
CA ALA A 202 19.65 -7.48 10.04
C ALA A 202 20.59 -8.38 10.87
N VAL A 203 20.01 -9.15 11.80
CA VAL A 203 20.67 -10.21 12.55
C VAL A 203 19.93 -11.53 12.35
N GLN A 204 20.66 -12.64 12.35
CA GLN A 204 20.04 -13.95 12.18
C GLN A 204 19.26 -14.35 13.44
N VAL A 205 18.06 -14.90 13.26
CA VAL A 205 17.25 -15.46 14.34
C VAL A 205 17.87 -16.78 14.81
N SER A 206 18.07 -16.91 16.12
CA SER A 206 18.79 -18.03 16.71
C SER A 206 18.00 -19.33 16.66
N GLY A 207 18.65 -20.43 16.23
CA GLY A 207 18.09 -21.78 16.33
C GLY A 207 16.99 -22.15 15.33
N LEU A 208 16.76 -21.35 14.28
CA LEU A 208 15.81 -21.65 13.21
C LEU A 208 16.48 -21.97 11.88
N SER A 209 16.00 -23.03 11.23
CA SER A 209 16.31 -23.44 9.87
C SER A 209 15.04 -23.98 9.20
N ASP A 210 15.10 -24.18 7.88
CA ASP A 210 14.01 -24.78 7.08
C ASP A 210 12.68 -24.04 7.22
N VAL A 211 12.74 -22.73 7.43
CA VAL A 211 11.56 -21.86 7.51
C VAL A 211 10.99 -21.64 6.11
N ILE A 212 9.67 -21.66 6.00
CA ILE A 212 8.93 -21.45 4.74
C ILE A 212 7.99 -20.24 4.79
N GLN A 213 7.64 -19.76 6.00
CA GLN A 213 6.82 -18.57 6.19
C GLN A 213 7.22 -17.86 7.48
N VAL A 214 7.15 -16.53 7.49
CA VAL A 214 7.33 -15.67 8.65
C VAL A 214 6.15 -14.70 8.78
N ALA A 215 5.77 -14.36 10.00
CA ALA A 215 4.76 -13.34 10.27
C ALA A 215 5.16 -12.48 11.47
N ALA A 216 5.23 -11.16 11.26
CA ALA A 216 5.58 -10.18 12.28
C ALA A 216 4.33 -9.47 12.83
N GLY A 217 4.16 -9.51 14.15
CA GLY A 217 3.05 -8.92 14.90
C GLY A 217 3.39 -7.53 15.46
N ILE A 218 2.68 -7.12 16.52
CA ILE A 218 2.97 -5.84 17.21
C ILE A 218 4.35 -5.92 17.87
N ASN A 219 4.53 -6.93 18.72
CA ASN A 219 5.72 -7.13 19.54
C ASN A 219 6.13 -8.61 19.60
N HIS A 220 5.62 -9.43 18.68
CA HIS A 220 5.92 -10.84 18.59
C HIS A 220 6.09 -11.26 17.14
N SER A 221 6.63 -12.46 16.96
CA SER A 221 7.06 -13.00 15.69
C SER A 221 6.69 -14.47 15.62
N LEU A 222 6.29 -14.93 14.43
CA LEU A 222 5.99 -16.33 14.14
C LEU A 222 6.84 -16.81 12.96
N ALA A 223 7.22 -18.08 12.98
CA ALA A 223 7.81 -18.80 11.86
C ALA A 223 7.15 -20.17 11.67
N LEU A 224 6.91 -20.54 10.41
CA LEU A 224 6.46 -21.87 10.01
C LEU A 224 7.62 -22.59 9.34
N LYS A 225 7.97 -23.77 9.85
CA LYS A 225 8.97 -24.64 9.26
C LYS A 225 8.34 -25.60 8.24
N LYS A 226 9.17 -26.11 7.33
CA LYS A 226 8.80 -27.09 6.29
C LYS A 226 8.22 -28.40 6.86
N ASP A 227 8.54 -28.73 8.11
CA ASP A 227 8.00 -29.90 8.81
C ASP A 227 6.56 -29.69 9.33
N GLY A 228 6.00 -28.49 9.17
CA GLY A 228 4.67 -28.10 9.64
C GLY A 228 4.64 -27.59 11.08
N THR A 229 5.80 -27.41 11.73
CA THR A 229 5.89 -26.85 13.09
C THR A 229 5.90 -25.33 13.11
N VAL A 230 5.26 -24.76 14.12
CA VAL A 230 5.18 -23.30 14.34
C VAL A 230 6.06 -22.91 15.51
N TRP A 231 6.77 -21.80 15.36
CA TRP A 231 7.66 -21.21 16.35
C TRP A 231 7.28 -19.76 16.58
N ALA A 232 7.35 -19.30 17.83
CA ALA A 232 7.00 -17.95 18.23
C ALA A 232 8.06 -17.34 19.15
N TRP A 233 8.24 -16.02 19.13
CA TRP A 233 9.09 -15.28 20.07
C TRP A 233 8.65 -13.82 20.17
N GLY A 234 9.22 -13.07 21.11
CA GLY A 234 8.79 -11.71 21.48
C GLY A 234 7.87 -11.69 22.71
N LEU A 235 7.04 -10.65 22.82
CA LEU A 235 6.12 -10.41 23.94
C LEU A 235 5.13 -11.57 24.13
N ASN A 236 4.85 -11.92 25.39
CA ASN A 236 3.91 -12.99 25.73
C ASN A 236 2.91 -12.63 26.85
N GLU A 237 2.86 -11.37 27.29
CA GLU A 237 1.94 -10.96 28.37
C GLU A 237 0.47 -11.19 28.00
N ASP A 238 0.16 -11.18 26.70
CA ASP A 238 -1.16 -11.46 26.14
C ASP A 238 -1.30 -12.89 25.61
N GLY A 239 -0.39 -13.81 25.94
CA GLY A 239 -0.43 -15.21 25.47
C GLY A 239 -0.09 -15.37 23.98
N SER A 240 0.44 -14.34 23.33
CA SER A 240 0.75 -14.25 21.89
C SER A 240 1.67 -15.35 21.35
N LEU A 241 2.42 -16.04 22.23
CA LEU A 241 3.32 -17.13 21.85
C LEU A 241 2.66 -18.51 21.88
N GLY A 242 1.50 -18.69 22.52
CA GLY A 242 0.78 -19.96 22.49
C GLY A 242 1.50 -21.12 23.20
N THR A 243 2.36 -20.82 24.18
CA THR A 243 3.23 -21.82 24.86
C THR A 243 2.68 -22.33 26.19
N GLY A 244 1.50 -21.89 26.62
CA GLY A 244 0.85 -22.29 27.87
C GLY A 244 1.18 -21.40 29.08
N GLY A 245 1.70 -20.20 28.84
CA GLY A 245 2.01 -19.21 29.88
C GLY A 245 1.85 -17.77 29.39
N ARG A 246 1.91 -16.81 30.33
CA ARG A 246 1.85 -15.36 30.10
C ARG A 246 2.98 -14.63 30.83
N ASP A 247 4.21 -14.97 30.48
CA ASP A 247 5.41 -14.31 30.97
C ASP A 247 5.75 -13.06 30.13
N LYS A 248 6.89 -12.41 30.41
CA LYS A 248 7.30 -11.19 29.69
C LYS A 248 7.56 -11.42 28.20
N GLY A 249 7.72 -12.67 27.76
CA GLY A 249 8.13 -12.99 26.40
C GLY A 249 9.35 -13.89 26.33
N SER A 250 9.71 -14.25 25.09
CA SER A 250 10.88 -15.06 24.80
C SER A 250 11.81 -14.33 23.82
N TYR A 251 13.08 -14.20 24.19
CA TYR A 251 14.14 -13.65 23.32
C TYR A 251 14.69 -14.68 22.32
N LEU A 252 14.23 -15.93 22.42
CA LEU A 252 14.55 -17.02 21.52
C LEU A 252 13.26 -17.64 20.97
N PRO A 253 13.28 -18.19 19.74
CA PRO A 253 12.17 -18.97 19.21
C PRO A 253 11.79 -20.13 20.15
N VAL A 254 10.49 -20.21 20.47
CA VAL A 254 9.88 -21.30 21.24
C VAL A 254 8.80 -21.97 20.40
N GLN A 255 8.74 -23.29 20.45
CA GLN A 255 7.79 -24.05 19.65
C GLN A 255 6.36 -23.93 20.20
N VAL A 256 5.43 -23.60 19.31
CA VAL A 256 3.99 -23.58 19.58
C VAL A 256 3.43 -25.00 19.41
N LYS A 257 2.72 -25.51 20.43
CA LYS A 257 2.24 -26.90 20.44
C LYS A 257 0.88 -27.03 19.75
N ILE A 258 0.89 -27.17 18.42
CA ILE A 258 -0.29 -27.51 17.61
C ILE A 258 -0.22 -29.02 17.26
N LYS A 259 -1.32 -29.75 17.45
CA LYS A 259 -1.36 -31.21 17.27
C LYS A 259 -1.32 -31.68 15.80
N SER A 260 -1.58 -30.77 14.88
CA SER A 260 -1.60 -31.01 13.43
C SER A 260 -0.52 -30.21 12.73
N LYS A 261 -0.16 -30.63 11.51
CA LYS A 261 0.75 -29.87 10.65
C LYS A 261 0.08 -28.58 10.18
N VAL A 262 0.83 -27.49 10.26
CA VAL A 262 0.39 -26.17 9.84
C VAL A 262 0.81 -25.90 8.39
N LYS A 263 -0.12 -25.39 7.57
CA LYS A 263 0.16 -24.91 6.22
C LYS A 263 0.32 -23.39 6.15
N GLU A 264 -0.23 -22.65 7.10
CA GLU A 264 -0.22 -21.19 7.10
C GLU A 264 -0.24 -20.60 8.52
N ILE A 265 0.57 -19.57 8.76
CA ILE A 265 0.61 -18.78 10.01
C ILE A 265 0.23 -17.33 9.78
N MET A 266 -0.38 -16.70 10.79
CA MET A 266 -0.81 -15.31 10.74
C MET A 266 -0.64 -14.63 12.09
N THR A 267 -0.14 -13.40 12.07
CA THR A 267 -0.26 -12.48 13.21
C THR A 267 -1.46 -11.57 12.96
N LEU A 268 -2.30 -11.44 13.96
CA LEU A 268 -3.50 -10.61 13.95
C LEU A 268 -3.26 -9.36 14.81
N GLY A 269 -4.21 -8.42 14.81
CA GLY A 269 -4.17 -7.27 15.72
C GLY A 269 -4.19 -7.70 17.19
N ARG A 270 -3.91 -6.75 18.10
CA ARG A 270 -3.85 -6.96 19.57
C ARG A 270 -2.90 -8.08 20.04
N GLY A 271 -1.83 -8.37 19.31
CA GLY A 271 -0.93 -9.47 19.70
C GLY A 271 -1.58 -10.86 19.60
N SER A 272 -2.67 -11.00 18.85
CA SER A 272 -3.27 -12.31 18.57
C SER A 272 -2.52 -13.02 17.43
N SER A 273 -2.64 -14.33 17.39
CA SER A 273 -1.99 -15.19 16.41
C SER A 273 -2.96 -16.27 15.95
N ALA A 274 -2.80 -16.74 14.72
CA ALA A 274 -3.57 -17.84 14.18
C ALA A 274 -2.72 -18.75 13.30
N ALA A 275 -3.18 -19.99 13.15
CA ALA A 275 -2.60 -20.97 12.24
C ALA A 275 -3.71 -21.76 11.55
N ILE A 276 -3.49 -22.12 10.29
CA ILE A 276 -4.37 -22.98 9.49
C ILE A 276 -3.61 -24.28 9.22
N THR A 277 -4.23 -25.40 9.55
CA THR A 277 -3.63 -26.73 9.38
C THR A 277 -3.77 -27.23 7.94
N GLU A 278 -3.00 -28.27 7.58
CA GLU A 278 -3.10 -28.92 6.26
C GLU A 278 -4.54 -29.44 5.99
N GLU A 279 -5.25 -29.87 7.03
CA GLU A 279 -6.66 -30.28 6.98
C GLU A 279 -7.66 -29.11 7.03
N GLY A 280 -7.20 -27.85 7.06
CA GLY A 280 -8.04 -26.66 7.00
C GLY A 280 -8.64 -26.22 8.34
N SER A 281 -8.20 -26.80 9.47
CA SER A 281 -8.64 -26.37 10.80
C SER A 281 -7.95 -25.07 11.18
N VAL A 282 -8.70 -24.14 11.79
CA VAL A 282 -8.18 -22.85 12.25
C VAL A 282 -7.93 -22.90 13.75
N PHE A 283 -6.71 -22.57 14.16
CA PHE A 283 -6.35 -22.37 15.56
C PHE A 283 -6.05 -20.89 15.83
N GLN A 284 -6.44 -20.39 17.00
CA GLN A 284 -6.17 -19.04 17.46
C GLN A 284 -5.57 -19.07 18.87
N TRP A 285 -4.65 -18.15 19.14
CA TRP A 285 -4.14 -17.87 20.48
C TRP A 285 -3.81 -16.39 20.64
N GLY A 286 -3.56 -15.96 21.88
CA GLY A 286 -3.56 -14.55 22.27
C GLY A 286 -4.94 -14.09 22.74
N PRO A 287 -5.26 -12.79 22.69
CA PRO A 287 -6.59 -12.29 23.02
C PRO A 287 -7.72 -13.00 22.26
N ASP A 288 -8.82 -13.31 22.94
CA ASP A 288 -9.97 -14.04 22.39
C ASP A 288 -10.77 -13.14 21.43
N ILE A 289 -10.41 -13.21 20.16
CA ILE A 289 -11.06 -12.43 19.11
C ILE A 289 -12.32 -13.11 18.55
N PHE A 290 -12.47 -14.43 18.75
CA PHE A 290 -13.64 -15.16 18.25
C PHE A 290 -14.73 -15.37 19.30
N LYS A 291 -14.50 -14.88 20.54
CA LYS A 291 -15.37 -15.08 21.70
C LYS A 291 -15.65 -16.57 21.91
N LEU A 292 -14.63 -17.42 21.77
CA LEU A 292 -14.75 -18.89 21.81
C LEU A 292 -15.43 -19.38 23.10
N ASN A 293 -15.30 -18.62 24.18
CA ASN A 293 -15.89 -18.95 25.49
C ASN A 293 -17.21 -18.22 25.81
N GLY A 294 -17.77 -17.45 24.88
CA GLY A 294 -19.10 -16.82 25.02
C GLY A 294 -19.21 -15.74 26.12
N GLN A 295 -18.10 -15.29 26.69
CA GLN A 295 -18.07 -14.27 27.74
C GLN A 295 -17.68 -12.89 27.18
N ASN A 296 -18.22 -11.81 27.77
CA ASN A 296 -17.93 -10.41 27.42
C ASN A 296 -16.66 -9.84 28.10
N GLN A 297 -15.86 -10.67 28.76
CA GLN A 297 -14.57 -10.25 29.35
C GLN A 297 -13.42 -10.58 28.39
N SER A 298 -12.37 -9.75 28.40
CA SER A 298 -11.13 -9.95 27.64
C SER A 298 -10.45 -11.25 28.08
N PHE A 299 -10.81 -12.36 27.43
CA PHE A 299 -10.21 -13.66 27.65
C PHE A 299 -8.94 -13.77 26.80
N ILE A 300 -7.95 -14.52 27.30
CA ILE A 300 -6.66 -14.72 26.63
C ILE A 300 -6.38 -16.21 26.56
N HIS A 301 -6.12 -16.69 25.35
CA HIS A 301 -5.73 -18.06 25.04
C HIS A 301 -4.21 -18.16 25.04
N SER A 302 -3.63 -18.73 26.10
CA SER A 302 -2.17 -18.94 26.18
C SER A 302 -1.69 -20.18 25.42
N ILE A 303 -2.60 -20.97 24.86
CA ILE A 303 -2.34 -22.10 23.96
C ILE A 303 -3.21 -21.97 22.70
N PRO A 304 -2.82 -22.57 21.56
CA PRO A 304 -3.67 -22.64 20.39
C PRO A 304 -4.98 -23.36 20.68
N GLU A 305 -6.09 -22.68 20.43
CA GLU A 305 -7.45 -23.22 20.54
C GLU A 305 -8.12 -23.29 19.17
N LEU A 306 -8.84 -24.39 18.92
CA LEU A 306 -9.59 -24.59 17.69
C LEU A 306 -10.74 -23.57 17.60
N VAL A 307 -10.92 -22.95 16.44
CA VAL A 307 -12.07 -22.11 16.12
C VAL A 307 -13.10 -22.96 15.36
N PRO A 308 -14.09 -23.57 16.04
CA PRO A 308 -14.93 -24.61 15.43
C PRO A 308 -15.89 -24.09 14.36
N THR A 309 -16.15 -22.78 14.34
CA THR A 309 -17.09 -22.13 13.42
C THR A 309 -16.49 -21.81 12.05
N LEU A 310 -15.18 -22.01 11.87
CA LEU A 310 -14.47 -21.67 10.66
C LEU A 310 -14.04 -22.91 9.88
N SER A 311 -14.33 -22.90 8.57
CA SER A 311 -13.83 -23.84 7.58
C SER A 311 -13.43 -23.07 6.33
N ASP A 312 -12.57 -23.70 5.51
CA ASP A 312 -12.17 -23.18 4.19
C ASP A 312 -11.60 -21.76 4.26
N VAL A 313 -10.90 -21.45 5.36
CA VAL A 313 -10.28 -20.15 5.57
C VAL A 313 -8.98 -20.09 4.81
N LYS A 314 -8.79 -18.98 4.11
CA LYS A 314 -7.55 -18.61 3.46
C LYS A 314 -6.81 -17.52 4.22
N THR A 315 -7.51 -16.51 4.72
CA THR A 315 -6.88 -15.41 5.48
C THR A 315 -7.85 -14.80 6.48
N ILE A 316 -7.31 -14.38 7.63
CA ILE A 316 -8.05 -13.66 8.67
C ILE A 316 -7.37 -12.30 8.87
N LEU A 317 -8.16 -11.24 8.84
CA LEU A 317 -7.77 -9.91 9.27
C LEU A 317 -8.57 -9.53 10.51
N LEU A 318 -7.89 -8.89 11.46
CA LEU A 318 -8.51 -8.34 12.66
C LEU A 318 -8.36 -6.82 12.64
N SER A 319 -9.50 -6.16 12.78
CA SER A 319 -9.68 -4.75 13.09
C SER A 319 -9.69 -4.55 14.61
N SER A 320 -8.96 -3.60 15.17
CA SER A 320 -9.07 -3.30 16.62
C SER A 320 -9.33 -1.83 16.90
N GLN A 321 -10.46 -1.51 17.55
CA GLN A 321 -10.67 -0.18 18.13
C GLN A 321 -10.05 -0.09 19.54
N MET A 322 -9.97 1.11 20.14
CA MET A 322 -9.40 1.32 21.49
C MET A 322 -9.90 0.34 22.57
N ASN A 323 -11.15 -0.14 22.51
CA ASN A 323 -11.71 -1.06 23.50
C ASN A 323 -11.55 -2.53 23.09
N TYR A 324 -11.06 -3.39 24.01
CA TYR A 324 -10.90 -4.85 23.80
C TYR A 324 -12.15 -5.59 23.32
N ALA A 325 -13.34 -5.06 23.60
CA ALA A 325 -14.61 -5.65 23.19
C ALA A 325 -15.05 -5.27 21.75
N ASP A 326 -14.41 -4.26 21.15
CA ASP A 326 -14.82 -3.63 19.89
C ASP A 326 -13.80 -3.94 18.78
N HIS A 327 -14.04 -5.03 18.06
CA HIS A 327 -13.25 -5.43 16.91
C HIS A 327 -14.15 -5.95 15.78
N SER A 328 -13.61 -5.90 14.57
CA SER A 328 -14.17 -6.53 13.38
C SER A 328 -13.22 -7.61 12.89
N ILE A 329 -13.74 -8.73 12.42
CA ILE A 329 -12.95 -9.78 11.79
C ILE A 329 -13.38 -9.85 10.34
N ILE A 330 -12.42 -9.83 9.42
CA ILE A 330 -12.65 -10.06 7.99
C ILE A 330 -11.96 -11.36 7.62
N ILE A 331 -12.69 -12.26 6.96
CA ILE A 331 -12.24 -13.59 6.62
C ILE A 331 -12.35 -13.74 5.11
N LEU A 332 -11.22 -14.04 4.48
CA LEU A 332 -11.17 -14.51 3.10
C LEU A 332 -11.24 -16.04 3.13
N LYS A 333 -12.20 -16.61 2.42
CA LYS A 333 -12.30 -18.05 2.20
C LYS A 333 -11.55 -18.50 0.95
N GLU A 334 -11.26 -19.78 0.88
CA GLU A 334 -10.55 -20.42 -0.26
C GLU A 334 -11.32 -20.30 -1.58
N ASP A 335 -12.66 -20.17 -1.54
CA ASP A 335 -13.51 -19.91 -2.70
C ASP A 335 -13.48 -18.45 -3.19
N GLY A 336 -12.75 -17.58 -2.49
CA GLY A 336 -12.62 -16.15 -2.80
C GLY A 336 -13.77 -15.28 -2.29
N SER A 337 -14.65 -15.81 -1.44
CA SER A 337 -15.67 -15.03 -0.73
C SER A 337 -15.10 -14.32 0.49
N ILE A 338 -15.61 -13.12 0.78
CA ILE A 338 -15.25 -12.35 1.98
C ILE A 338 -16.41 -12.38 2.96
N TRP A 339 -16.10 -12.70 4.21
CA TRP A 339 -17.05 -12.71 5.31
C TRP A 339 -16.56 -11.82 6.43
N GLY A 340 -17.48 -11.26 7.21
CA GLY A 340 -17.13 -10.45 8.35
C GLY A 340 -17.96 -10.74 9.60
N LEU A 341 -17.39 -10.40 10.74
CA LEU A 341 -17.97 -10.56 12.08
C LEU A 341 -17.61 -9.35 12.94
N GLY A 342 -18.48 -8.93 13.87
CA GLY A 342 -18.18 -7.92 14.87
C GLY A 342 -18.62 -6.51 14.48
N LYS A 343 -17.82 -5.52 14.89
CA LYS A 343 -18.14 -4.09 14.70
C LYS A 343 -18.23 -3.70 13.23
N ASN A 344 -19.13 -2.78 12.92
CA ASN A 344 -19.30 -2.28 11.55
C ASN A 344 -19.70 -0.79 11.49
N ASN A 345 -19.50 -0.05 12.58
CA ASN A 345 -19.88 1.37 12.68
C ASN A 345 -19.12 2.31 11.73
N LEU A 346 -18.05 1.84 11.08
CA LEU A 346 -17.29 2.54 10.04
C LEU A 346 -17.30 1.76 8.73
N GLY A 347 -18.25 0.84 8.54
CA GLY A 347 -18.37 0.05 7.33
C GLY A 347 -17.29 -1.02 7.18
N GLN A 348 -16.57 -1.39 8.25
CA GLN A 348 -15.43 -2.31 8.23
C GLN A 348 -15.74 -3.66 7.55
N ILE A 349 -16.98 -4.12 7.59
CA ILE A 349 -17.43 -5.39 6.98
C ILE A 349 -17.63 -5.26 5.46
N GLY A 350 -17.95 -4.06 4.97
CA GLY A 350 -18.13 -3.81 3.54
C GLY A 350 -19.45 -4.37 2.97
N ASN A 351 -20.46 -4.63 3.79
CA ASN A 351 -21.70 -5.28 3.37
C ASN A 351 -22.83 -4.30 2.94
N GLY A 352 -22.52 -3.02 2.72
CA GLY A 352 -23.49 -1.96 2.42
C GLY A 352 -24.31 -1.50 3.62
N THR A 353 -23.79 -1.73 4.83
CA THR A 353 -24.41 -1.26 6.06
C THR A 353 -23.35 -0.79 7.06
N TYR A 354 -23.76 0.03 8.02
CA TYR A 354 -22.97 0.40 9.20
C TYR A 354 -23.38 -0.38 10.47
N LYS A 355 -24.04 -1.54 10.30
CA LYS A 355 -24.62 -2.30 11.42
C LYS A 355 -23.68 -3.41 11.86
N ASP A 356 -23.36 -3.44 13.15
CA ASP A 356 -22.60 -4.52 13.78
C ASP A 356 -23.27 -5.88 13.49
N VAL A 357 -22.45 -6.91 13.29
CA VAL A 357 -22.91 -8.27 12.99
C VAL A 357 -22.41 -9.24 14.06
N SER A 358 -23.33 -10.00 14.66
CA SER A 358 -23.00 -10.99 15.70
C SER A 358 -22.69 -12.38 15.15
N GLU A 359 -22.93 -12.59 13.86
CA GLU A 359 -22.69 -13.84 13.15
C GLU A 359 -21.90 -13.56 11.88
N LEU A 360 -21.23 -14.59 11.38
CA LEU A 360 -20.42 -14.51 10.17
C LEU A 360 -21.31 -14.13 8.97
N THR A 361 -21.09 -12.93 8.43
CA THR A 361 -21.94 -12.32 7.41
C THR A 361 -21.16 -12.16 6.10
N LEU A 362 -21.75 -12.61 4.99
CA LEU A 362 -21.16 -12.49 3.65
C LEU A 362 -21.13 -11.02 3.21
N ASN A 363 -19.98 -10.56 2.72
CA ASN A 363 -19.89 -9.38 1.88
C ASN A 363 -20.22 -9.78 0.44
N SER A 364 -21.46 -9.53 0.01
CA SER A 364 -21.96 -9.91 -1.32
C SER A 364 -21.58 -8.91 -2.43
N LYS A 365 -20.86 -7.84 -2.11
CA LYS A 365 -20.52 -6.76 -3.06
C LYS A 365 -19.30 -7.07 -3.92
N ILE A 366 -18.44 -7.97 -3.45
CA ILE A 366 -17.22 -8.40 -4.14
C ILE A 366 -17.05 -9.91 -4.01
N ASN A 367 -16.40 -10.52 -4.99
CA ASN A 367 -16.13 -11.96 -5.03
C ASN A 367 -14.81 -12.21 -5.78
N SER A 368 -14.44 -13.49 -5.91
CA SER A 368 -13.23 -13.90 -6.63
C SER A 368 -11.95 -13.29 -6.05
N ILE A 369 -11.96 -13.04 -4.73
CA ILE A 369 -10.85 -12.42 -4.02
C ILE A 369 -9.73 -13.43 -3.79
N ILE A 370 -8.50 -13.01 -4.03
CA ILE A 370 -7.32 -13.86 -3.84
C ILE A 370 -6.44 -13.40 -2.69
N GLN A 371 -6.55 -12.14 -2.26
CA GLN A 371 -5.81 -11.60 -1.12
C GLN A 371 -6.63 -10.51 -0.43
N ILE A 372 -6.54 -10.44 0.90
CA ILE A 372 -7.01 -9.30 1.70
C ILE A 372 -5.86 -8.72 2.51
N SER A 373 -5.88 -7.42 2.74
CA SER A 373 -4.96 -6.68 3.60
C SER A 373 -5.71 -5.55 4.30
N GLY A 374 -5.23 -5.11 5.46
CA GLY A 374 -5.86 -4.02 6.21
C GLY A 374 -4.94 -3.57 7.33
N ASN A 375 -5.27 -2.45 7.96
CA ASN A 375 -4.54 -2.01 9.13
C ASN A 375 -4.78 -2.94 10.31
N ARG A 376 -3.69 -3.28 10.99
CA ARG A 376 -3.72 -4.20 12.14
C ARG A 376 -3.54 -3.48 13.48
N TYR A 377 -3.04 -2.26 13.48
CA TYR A 377 -2.50 -1.60 14.68
C TYR A 377 -3.04 -0.18 14.94
N TYR A 378 -3.97 0.29 14.11
CA TYR A 378 -4.56 1.62 14.26
C TYR A 378 -5.84 1.59 15.10
N TYR A 379 -6.00 2.55 16.01
CA TYR A 379 -7.01 2.50 17.07
C TYR A 379 -8.38 3.09 16.70
N ASP A 380 -8.48 3.89 15.64
CA ASP A 380 -9.71 4.67 15.36
C ASP A 380 -10.65 4.02 14.35
N GLY A 381 -10.22 2.96 13.66
CA GLY A 381 -11.03 2.29 12.64
C GLY A 381 -10.21 1.41 11.71
N THR A 382 -10.89 0.56 10.95
CA THR A 382 -10.22 -0.36 10.01
C THR A 382 -10.58 -0.08 8.58
N GLN A 383 -9.55 0.00 7.73
CA GLN A 383 -9.67 -0.16 6.29
C GLN A 383 -9.32 -1.60 5.89
N THR A 384 -10.00 -2.08 4.87
CA THR A 384 -9.61 -3.31 4.17
C THR A 384 -9.37 -2.98 2.71
N VAL A 385 -8.33 -3.58 2.14
CA VAL A 385 -8.05 -3.66 0.71
C VAL A 385 -8.10 -5.13 0.32
N ALA A 386 -8.80 -5.44 -0.77
CA ALA A 386 -8.90 -6.77 -1.35
C ALA A 386 -8.37 -6.77 -2.78
N LEU A 387 -7.73 -7.85 -3.18
CA LEU A 387 -7.25 -8.10 -4.55
C LEU A 387 -8.08 -9.22 -5.16
N ASP A 388 -8.70 -8.98 -6.30
CA ASP A 388 -9.42 -10.00 -7.06
C ASP A 388 -8.51 -10.80 -8.01
N ASN A 389 -9.01 -11.91 -8.52
CA ASN A 389 -8.31 -12.78 -9.47
C ASN A 389 -8.10 -12.14 -10.86
N ASN A 390 -8.76 -11.02 -11.15
CA ASN A 390 -8.56 -10.22 -12.36
C ASN A 390 -7.46 -9.18 -12.19
N GLY A 391 -6.85 -9.07 -11.00
CA GLY A 391 -5.76 -8.16 -10.70
C GLY A 391 -6.22 -6.74 -10.34
N ASN A 392 -7.49 -6.55 -9.96
CA ASN A 392 -8.01 -5.28 -9.46
C ASN A 392 -8.00 -5.23 -7.93
N ALA A 393 -7.79 -4.03 -7.39
CA ALA A 393 -7.89 -3.78 -5.97
C ALA A 393 -9.22 -3.10 -5.63
N TRP A 394 -9.76 -3.45 -4.47
CA TRP A 394 -11.00 -2.93 -3.89
C TRP A 394 -10.70 -2.48 -2.47
N ALA A 395 -11.29 -1.38 -1.99
CA ALA A 395 -11.07 -0.89 -0.63
C ALA A 395 -12.38 -0.46 0.03
N TRP A 396 -12.49 -0.59 1.35
CA TRP A 396 -13.62 -0.10 2.15
C TRP A 396 -13.23 0.10 3.61
N GLY A 397 -14.17 0.59 4.41
CA GLY A 397 -14.01 0.85 5.84
C GLY A 397 -13.58 2.29 6.11
N PHE A 398 -12.76 2.47 7.14
CA PHE A 398 -12.30 3.76 7.63
C PHE A 398 -11.42 4.53 6.61
N ASN A 399 -11.70 5.82 6.40
CA ASN A 399 -11.09 6.65 5.36
C ASN A 399 -10.72 8.08 5.82
N GLN A 400 -9.96 8.22 6.91
CA GLN A 400 -9.58 9.54 7.41
C GLN A 400 -8.61 10.31 6.50
N VAL A 401 -7.75 9.61 5.77
CA VAL A 401 -6.66 10.19 4.96
C VAL A 401 -6.70 9.73 3.51
N GLY A 402 -7.86 9.30 3.03
CA GLY A 402 -8.03 8.82 1.66
C GLY A 402 -7.41 7.44 1.41
N GLN A 403 -7.14 6.65 2.45
CA GLN A 403 -6.56 5.31 2.32
C GLN A 403 -7.50 4.30 1.65
N VAL A 404 -8.81 4.56 1.63
CA VAL A 404 -9.80 3.80 0.86
C VAL A 404 -10.02 4.45 -0.50
N GLY A 405 -10.18 5.76 -0.52
CA GLY A 405 -10.33 6.55 -1.75
C GLY A 405 -10.69 8.01 -1.49
N PRO A 406 -10.93 8.80 -2.55
CA PRO A 406 -11.26 10.22 -2.42
C PRO A 406 -12.65 10.43 -1.81
N GLY A 407 -12.74 11.39 -0.88
CA GLY A 407 -14.00 11.77 -0.21
C GLY A 407 -14.47 10.76 0.85
N GLY A 408 -15.48 11.13 1.63
CA GLY A 408 -16.09 10.26 2.65
C GLY A 408 -15.19 9.97 3.86
N TRP A 409 -15.78 9.93 5.07
CA TRP A 409 -15.08 9.52 6.29
C TRP A 409 -14.87 8.00 6.33
N SER A 410 -15.80 7.26 5.76
CA SER A 410 -15.80 5.80 5.71
C SER A 410 -16.64 5.32 4.53
N PHE A 411 -16.44 4.06 4.14
CA PHE A 411 -17.20 3.38 3.11
C PHE A 411 -17.68 2.03 3.62
N ASP A 412 -18.99 1.80 3.58
CA ASP A 412 -19.63 0.54 3.92
C ASP A 412 -19.75 -0.41 2.74
N GLU A 413 -19.34 0.00 1.54
CA GLU A 413 -19.20 -0.86 0.37
C GLU A 413 -17.79 -0.78 -0.22
N PRO A 414 -17.26 -1.89 -0.76
CA PRO A 414 -16.03 -1.89 -1.54
C PRO A 414 -16.10 -0.93 -2.72
N ILE A 415 -15.14 -0.02 -2.79
CA ILE A 415 -14.88 0.82 -3.96
C ILE A 415 -13.65 0.32 -4.69
N LYS A 416 -13.65 0.39 -6.02
CA LYS A 416 -12.49 0.00 -6.82
C LYS A 416 -11.36 1.02 -6.65
N VAL A 417 -10.15 0.53 -6.39
CA VAL A 417 -8.96 1.38 -6.27
C VAL A 417 -8.43 1.64 -7.68
N GLY A 418 -8.50 2.90 -8.12
CA GLY A 418 -8.01 3.33 -9.42
C GLY A 418 -6.48 3.40 -9.48
N ILE A 419 -5.80 2.25 -9.57
CA ILE A 419 -4.37 2.20 -9.91
C ILE A 419 -4.25 2.35 -11.43
N PRO A 420 -3.58 3.41 -11.95
CA PRO A 420 -3.41 3.58 -13.38
C PRO A 420 -2.78 2.34 -13.99
N SER A 421 -3.40 1.79 -15.03
CA SER A 421 -2.75 0.77 -15.85
C SER A 421 -1.46 1.36 -16.41
N ILE A 422 -0.34 0.66 -16.25
CA ILE A 422 0.93 1.13 -16.78
C ILE A 422 0.87 0.99 -18.30
N ILE A 423 0.67 2.12 -18.99
CA ILE A 423 0.88 2.19 -20.43
C ILE A 423 2.37 1.96 -20.68
N LYS A 424 2.69 0.86 -21.36
CA LYS A 424 4.01 0.61 -21.92
C LYS A 424 4.08 1.29 -23.28
N VAL A 425 5.23 1.89 -23.58
CA VAL A 425 5.49 2.43 -24.92
C VAL A 425 6.65 1.64 -25.50
N ARG A 426 6.42 0.97 -26.62
CA ARG A 426 7.46 0.32 -27.42
C ARG A 426 7.73 1.16 -28.64
N LEU A 427 9.01 1.39 -28.93
CA LEU A 427 9.45 2.10 -30.11
C LEU A 427 10.37 1.18 -30.91
N ASN A 428 9.99 0.89 -32.16
CA ASN A 428 10.79 0.04 -33.08
C ASN A 428 11.26 -1.29 -32.45
N GLY A 429 10.43 -1.91 -31.61
CA GLY A 429 10.73 -3.19 -30.96
C GLY A 429 11.25 -3.09 -29.52
N GLU A 430 11.69 -1.91 -29.06
CA GLU A 430 12.25 -1.71 -27.72
C GLU A 430 11.24 -1.04 -26.77
N ILE A 431 11.03 -1.60 -25.57
CA ILE A 431 10.18 -0.98 -24.54
C ILE A 431 10.95 0.18 -23.91
N LEU A 432 10.39 1.39 -24.01
CA LEU A 432 10.96 2.59 -23.41
C LEU A 432 10.79 2.56 -21.90
N SER A 433 11.89 2.80 -21.18
CA SER A 433 11.88 3.07 -19.74
C SER A 433 11.68 4.56 -19.49
N PHE A 434 10.83 4.89 -18.53
CA PHE A 434 10.55 6.27 -18.16
C PHE A 434 10.77 6.50 -16.66
N GLN A 435 11.32 7.65 -16.29
CA GLN A 435 11.41 8.06 -14.88
C GLN A 435 10.00 8.38 -14.33
N GLN A 436 9.23 9.18 -15.08
CA GLN A 436 7.79 9.38 -14.91
C GLN A 436 7.05 8.52 -15.95
N TYR A 437 6.15 7.61 -15.58
CA TYR A 437 5.50 6.77 -16.59
C TYR A 437 4.43 7.55 -17.39
N PRO A 438 4.08 7.07 -18.59
CA PRO A 438 2.96 7.59 -19.33
C PRO A 438 1.68 7.53 -18.48
N ASP A 439 0.81 8.51 -18.68
CA ASP A 439 -0.43 8.67 -17.93
C ASP A 439 -1.61 8.87 -18.89
N ILE A 440 -2.83 8.61 -18.44
CA ILE A 440 -4.05 8.91 -19.21
C ILE A 440 -4.74 10.08 -18.57
N ILE A 441 -4.86 11.18 -19.32
CA ILE A 441 -5.51 12.41 -18.86
C ILE A 441 -6.61 12.74 -19.87
N ASN A 442 -7.86 12.72 -19.41
CA ASN A 442 -9.05 12.95 -20.25
C ASN A 442 -9.07 12.05 -21.50
N GLY A 443 -8.71 10.77 -21.34
CA GLY A 443 -8.61 9.81 -22.45
C GLY A 443 -7.37 9.97 -23.34
N THR A 444 -6.53 10.99 -23.11
CA THR A 444 -5.30 11.22 -23.87
C THR A 444 -4.10 10.59 -23.17
N THR A 445 -3.32 9.79 -23.90
CA THR A 445 -2.04 9.29 -23.37
C THR A 445 -0.98 10.39 -23.38
N MET A 446 -0.50 10.73 -22.20
CA MET A 446 0.53 11.71 -21.93
C MET A 446 1.85 11.01 -21.62
N VAL A 447 2.94 11.35 -22.30
CA VAL A 447 4.27 10.72 -22.13
C VAL A 447 5.32 11.75 -21.73
N PRO A 448 6.38 11.35 -21.00
CA PRO A 448 7.49 12.24 -20.72
C PRO A 448 8.18 12.72 -21.98
N LEU A 449 8.24 14.04 -22.07
CA LEU A 449 8.76 14.78 -23.21
C LEU A 449 10.15 14.30 -23.64
N ARG A 450 11.12 14.38 -22.73
CA ARG A 450 12.52 14.19 -23.09
C ARG A 450 12.74 12.80 -23.67
N LYS A 451 12.30 11.77 -22.94
CA LYS A 451 12.52 10.38 -23.33
C LYS A 451 11.85 10.07 -24.66
N ILE A 452 10.62 10.54 -24.90
CA ILE A 452 9.94 10.25 -26.15
C ILE A 452 10.70 10.92 -27.31
N TYR A 453 10.86 12.24 -27.30
CA TYR A 453 11.45 12.98 -28.41
C TYR A 453 12.92 12.59 -28.69
N GLU A 454 13.73 12.32 -27.67
CA GLU A 454 15.09 11.78 -27.85
C GLU A 454 15.06 10.40 -28.52
N SER A 455 14.14 9.53 -28.10
CA SER A 455 13.99 8.20 -28.70
C SER A 455 13.49 8.29 -30.15
N LEU A 456 12.72 9.34 -30.49
CA LEU A 456 12.34 9.66 -31.88
C LEU A 456 13.50 10.27 -32.69
N GLY A 457 14.65 10.57 -32.07
CA GLY A 457 15.81 11.20 -32.72
C GLY A 457 15.66 12.71 -32.93
N ALA A 458 14.81 13.39 -32.16
CA ALA A 458 14.62 14.83 -32.23
C ALA A 458 15.57 15.58 -31.28
N ASN A 459 16.07 16.73 -31.71
CA ASN A 459 16.80 17.68 -30.87
C ASN A 459 15.81 18.54 -30.08
N ILE A 460 15.94 18.58 -28.76
CA ILE A 460 14.98 19.24 -27.86
C ILE A 460 15.61 20.51 -27.25
N ARG A 461 14.83 21.58 -27.22
CA ARG A 461 15.14 22.82 -26.49
C ARG A 461 13.97 23.20 -25.58
N TRP A 462 14.29 23.54 -24.33
CA TRP A 462 13.34 24.09 -23.37
C TRP A 462 13.61 25.58 -23.17
N GLU A 463 12.54 26.38 -23.19
CA GLU A 463 12.54 27.80 -22.89
C GLU A 463 11.77 28.06 -21.59
N GLY A 464 12.51 28.26 -20.50
CA GLY A 464 11.92 28.32 -19.16
C GLY A 464 11.00 29.52 -18.91
N THR A 465 11.19 30.64 -19.62
CA THR A 465 10.38 31.85 -19.44
C THR A 465 8.97 31.68 -19.99
N THR A 466 8.82 31.01 -21.13
CA THR A 466 7.54 30.79 -21.80
C THR A 466 6.99 29.39 -21.55
N GLN A 467 7.74 28.56 -20.83
CA GLN A 467 7.48 27.13 -20.64
C GLN A 467 7.25 26.41 -21.99
N THR A 468 8.00 26.84 -23.01
CA THR A 468 7.88 26.33 -24.38
C THR A 468 8.95 25.30 -24.65
N ILE A 469 8.54 24.26 -25.35
CA ILE A 469 9.33 23.15 -25.83
C ILE A 469 9.43 23.33 -27.33
N SER A 470 10.64 23.24 -27.87
CA SER A 470 10.87 23.09 -29.30
C SER A 470 11.60 21.78 -29.54
N ALA A 471 11.09 20.96 -30.47
CA ALA A 471 11.70 19.70 -30.84
C ALA A 471 11.82 19.59 -32.37
N THR A 472 13.02 19.31 -32.86
CA THR A 472 13.31 19.31 -34.29
C THR A 472 13.92 17.99 -34.74
N ARG A 473 13.35 17.38 -35.79
CA ARG A 473 13.88 16.19 -36.47
C ARG A 473 13.78 16.40 -37.97
N GLY A 474 14.92 16.40 -38.66
CA GLY A 474 14.97 16.75 -40.08
C GLY A 474 14.38 18.14 -40.35
N ASN A 475 13.38 18.20 -41.23
CA ASN A 475 12.71 19.45 -41.62
C ASN A 475 11.44 19.74 -40.80
N VAL A 476 11.17 18.97 -39.75
CA VAL A 476 10.00 19.15 -38.90
C VAL A 476 10.44 19.75 -37.57
N THR A 477 9.83 20.87 -37.20
CA THR A 477 9.93 21.50 -35.89
C THR A 477 8.57 21.57 -35.23
N VAL A 478 8.47 20.99 -34.04
CA VAL A 478 7.28 21.00 -33.19
C VAL A 478 7.51 21.96 -32.03
N LYS A 479 6.54 22.86 -31.76
CA LYS A 479 6.54 23.73 -30.58
C LYS A 479 5.31 23.47 -29.73
N LEU A 480 5.52 23.35 -28.42
CA LEU A 480 4.50 23.05 -27.41
C LEU A 480 4.71 23.96 -26.21
N SER A 481 3.66 24.50 -25.60
CA SER A 481 3.77 25.23 -24.33
C SER A 481 2.96 24.53 -23.25
N VAL A 482 3.51 24.48 -22.04
CA VAL A 482 2.80 23.96 -20.86
C VAL A 482 1.50 24.73 -20.64
N ASP A 483 0.45 24.02 -20.28
CA ASP A 483 -0.91 24.51 -20.06
C ASP A 483 -1.56 25.18 -21.29
N SER A 484 -1.02 24.92 -22.49
CA SER A 484 -1.58 25.38 -23.75
C SER A 484 -2.06 24.23 -24.64
N GLU A 485 -3.32 24.29 -25.06
CA GLU A 485 -3.89 23.38 -26.07
C GLU A 485 -3.47 23.77 -27.50
N THR A 486 -2.62 24.77 -27.66
CA THR A 486 -2.09 25.20 -28.96
C THR A 486 -0.65 24.73 -29.12
N ALA A 487 -0.40 23.97 -30.18
CA ALA A 487 0.91 23.57 -30.65
C ALA A 487 1.22 24.20 -32.01
N PHE A 488 2.47 24.10 -32.44
CA PHE A 488 2.89 24.47 -33.78
C PHE A 488 3.71 23.38 -34.43
N ILE A 489 3.46 23.10 -35.71
CA ILE A 489 4.31 22.26 -36.56
C ILE A 489 4.80 23.14 -37.71
N ASN A 490 6.10 23.38 -37.80
CA ASN A 490 6.69 24.30 -38.80
C ASN A 490 5.99 25.67 -38.83
N ASP A 491 5.70 26.20 -37.64
CA ASP A 491 4.99 27.46 -37.38
C ASP A 491 3.50 27.49 -37.81
N GLU A 492 2.95 26.37 -38.30
CA GLU A 492 1.51 26.21 -38.49
C GLU A 492 0.83 25.79 -37.20
N LYS A 493 -0.29 26.45 -36.87
CA LYS A 493 -1.03 26.21 -35.63
C LYS A 493 -1.78 24.88 -35.67
N VAL A 494 -1.64 24.08 -34.62
CA VAL A 494 -2.38 22.82 -34.40
C VAL A 494 -3.03 22.84 -33.01
N LEU A 495 -4.25 22.31 -32.91
CA LEU A 495 -4.93 22.14 -31.64
C LEU A 495 -4.63 20.75 -31.06
N LEU A 496 -4.43 20.70 -29.75
CA LEU A 496 -4.18 19.48 -29.00
C LEU A 496 -5.45 19.02 -28.30
N ASP A 497 -5.64 17.70 -28.24
CA ASP A 497 -6.71 17.08 -27.45
C ASP A 497 -6.49 17.26 -25.93
N GLN A 498 -5.24 17.47 -25.51
CA GLN A 498 -4.85 17.72 -24.13
C GLN A 498 -3.59 18.59 -24.10
N ALA A 499 -3.60 19.65 -23.29
CA ALA A 499 -2.42 20.49 -23.11
C ALA A 499 -1.24 19.72 -22.46
N PRO A 500 0.01 20.01 -22.83
CA PRO A 500 1.18 19.57 -22.08
C PRO A 500 1.11 20.08 -20.64
N LEU A 501 1.61 19.30 -19.69
CA LEU A 501 1.60 19.68 -18.27
C LEU A 501 2.84 19.18 -17.54
N ILE A 502 3.09 19.72 -16.36
CA ILE A 502 4.19 19.26 -15.50
C ILE A 502 3.62 18.34 -14.41
N LYS A 503 4.18 17.14 -14.28
CA LYS A 503 3.85 16.18 -13.22
C LYS A 503 5.13 15.53 -12.71
N ASN A 504 5.36 15.56 -11.40
CA ASN A 504 6.56 15.02 -10.74
C ASN A 504 7.86 15.51 -11.42
N ASP A 505 7.99 16.83 -11.61
CA ASP A 505 9.11 17.51 -12.28
C ASP A 505 9.37 17.06 -13.73
N SER A 506 8.42 16.32 -14.33
CA SER A 506 8.48 15.87 -15.71
C SER A 506 7.41 16.55 -16.55
N THR A 507 7.82 17.15 -17.67
CA THR A 507 6.87 17.66 -18.66
C THR A 507 6.28 16.49 -19.44
N LEU A 508 4.97 16.34 -19.38
CA LEU A 508 4.21 15.36 -20.13
C LEU A 508 3.59 15.99 -21.38
N VAL A 509 3.62 15.26 -22.49
CA VAL A 509 3.11 15.69 -23.80
C VAL A 509 2.19 14.64 -24.42
N PRO A 510 1.22 15.02 -25.26
CA PRO A 510 0.32 14.05 -25.90
C PRO A 510 1.09 13.13 -26.86
N LEU A 511 1.14 11.83 -26.57
CA LEU A 511 1.98 10.88 -27.30
C LEU A 511 1.63 10.79 -28.79
N ARG A 512 0.33 10.81 -29.09
CA ARG A 512 -0.18 10.69 -30.45
C ARG A 512 0.29 11.85 -31.31
N PHE A 513 0.04 13.07 -30.86
CA PHE A 513 0.49 14.30 -31.52
C PHE A 513 1.99 14.27 -31.79
N VAL A 514 2.79 13.95 -30.78
CA VAL A 514 4.26 13.93 -30.90
C VAL A 514 4.72 12.92 -31.95
N THR A 515 4.16 11.71 -31.93
CA THR A 515 4.57 10.64 -32.85
C THR A 515 4.16 10.95 -34.29
N GLU A 516 2.91 11.36 -34.49
CA GLU A 516 2.35 11.68 -35.82
C GLU A 516 3.03 12.91 -36.43
N SER A 517 3.44 13.88 -35.61
CA SER A 517 4.19 15.07 -36.08
C SER A 517 5.48 14.71 -36.81
N PHE A 518 6.13 13.60 -36.45
CA PHE A 518 7.34 13.11 -37.14
C PHE A 518 7.07 11.97 -38.13
N GLY A 519 5.82 11.83 -38.60
CA GLY A 519 5.42 10.82 -39.57
C GLY A 519 5.35 9.40 -39.01
N GLY A 520 5.36 9.24 -37.68
CA GLY A 520 5.20 7.95 -37.03
C GLY A 520 3.74 7.51 -36.93
N GLN A 521 3.54 6.22 -36.71
CA GLN A 521 2.26 5.58 -36.44
C GLN A 521 2.18 5.14 -34.98
N VAL A 522 1.00 5.31 -34.39
CA VAL A 522 0.68 4.87 -33.03
C VAL A 522 -0.30 3.72 -33.10
N ILE A 523 0.08 2.57 -32.57
CA ILE A 523 -0.76 1.37 -32.49
C ILE A 523 -1.01 1.09 -31.02
N TRP A 524 -2.28 1.07 -30.60
CA TRP A 524 -2.65 0.67 -29.25
C TRP A 524 -3.03 -0.81 -29.22
N ASP A 525 -2.27 -1.58 -28.45
CA ASP A 525 -2.62 -2.94 -28.03
C ASP A 525 -3.25 -2.86 -26.63
N GLU A 526 -4.58 -2.83 -26.63
CA GLU A 526 -5.39 -2.73 -25.42
C GLU A 526 -5.18 -3.91 -24.46
N ASN A 527 -4.91 -5.11 -25.00
CA ASN A 527 -4.76 -6.33 -24.20
C ASN A 527 -3.45 -6.33 -23.41
N ASN A 528 -2.39 -5.78 -23.99
CA ASN A 528 -1.06 -5.74 -23.38
C ASN A 528 -0.72 -4.38 -22.74
N LYS A 529 -1.67 -3.44 -22.75
CA LYS A 529 -1.46 -2.03 -22.34
C LYS A 529 -0.23 -1.43 -23.00
N LEU A 530 -0.05 -1.74 -24.28
CA LEU A 530 1.15 -1.44 -25.02
C LEU A 530 0.83 -0.50 -26.18
N ILE A 531 1.50 0.64 -26.21
CA ILE A 531 1.54 1.51 -27.37
C ILE A 531 2.78 1.16 -28.17
N ASP A 532 2.57 0.62 -29.37
CA ASP A 532 3.62 0.35 -30.33
C ASP A 532 3.76 1.54 -31.29
N LEU A 533 4.92 2.17 -31.27
CA LEU A 533 5.28 3.28 -32.13
C LEU A 533 6.14 2.76 -33.27
N LYS A 534 5.71 3.03 -34.50
CA LYS A 534 6.47 2.75 -35.72
C LYS A 534 6.82 4.06 -36.38
N ILE A 535 8.07 4.23 -36.77
CA ILE A 535 8.53 5.47 -37.39
C ILE A 535 9.28 5.13 -38.67
N PRO A 536 9.02 5.86 -39.77
CA PRO A 536 9.76 5.72 -41.02
C PRO A 536 11.25 6.08 -40.90
#